data_AF-A0A5D6Y5W1-F1
#
_entry.id   AF-A0A5D6Y5W1-F1
#
_cell.length_a   1.000
_cell.length_b   1.000
_cell.length_c   1.000
_cell.angle_alpha   90.00
_cell.angle_beta   90.00
_cell.angle_gamma   90.00
#
_symmetry.space_group_name_H-M   'P 1'
#
loop_
_entity.id
_entity.type
_entity.pdbx_description
1 polymer ?
#
loop_
_entity_poly.entity_id
_entity_poly.type
_entity_poly.pdbx_seq_one_letter_code
_entity_poly.pdbx_strand_id
1 'polypeptide(L)'
;MACTLFLKTLAFSVALTAATRQVASRGLQQQQQQQQQLQKPTPAPTTTLSPPVPSFTPVSDPPKNWYVAAEAPDYNNAVHAEFLQTIKHVRGKGERYAVFDWDNTCMYGDISYTSVFYQMDNLEYRIQPEQFERTFALGYTASNGDECLPLGVNSVLGTDVNGANVTLARALAATAADYRVLYDAYIAPTHNLSARANRSTAVALTLAQARATAAFQNFRAKLAFLTFGLEASYGAKDRLPCAMRIGMTVFPQLLVGMTDAEIRALIRASVRWNLGAQLAAPSFTSSGDLAVKGDYSTGLRVFNGQETAMRSLRAFDTDVYIISASPQVFVEEVGRLLGLGFLVPSTNVFAVRFAFDGGAFSGRLVADYPITWGPGKAAIVEKVLKPRYRNKAPVYASGDSDGDCDMLATVRDGIVHVNNRLKDASTCIQAFYELSCRFFLAQEPATKNKYLLQGQDKALGSWIPSGFSTKDGVSYKSSAAANNACAAYKFLQ
;
A
#
# COMPACT_ATOMS: atom_id res chain seq x y z
N MET A 1 -59.83 -13.83 61.81
CA MET A 1 -58.48 -13.92 61.18
C MET A 1 -58.50 -14.16 59.65
N ALA A 2 -59.61 -14.55 59.02
CA ALA A 2 -59.64 -14.83 57.57
C ALA A 2 -59.82 -13.60 56.66
N CYS A 3 -60.42 -12.50 57.13
CA CYS A 3 -60.67 -11.30 56.30
C CYS A 3 -59.40 -10.47 56.05
N THR A 4 -58.45 -10.47 56.99
CA THR A 4 -57.20 -9.70 56.92
C THR A 4 -56.15 -10.34 55.99
N LEU A 5 -56.27 -11.65 55.72
CA LEU A 5 -55.34 -12.35 54.83
C LEU A 5 -55.69 -12.10 53.36
N PHE A 6 -56.99 -12.07 53.02
CA PHE A 6 -57.46 -11.85 51.65
C PHE A 6 -57.16 -10.44 51.12
N LEU A 7 -57.27 -9.42 51.97
CA LEU A 7 -56.90 -8.03 51.64
C LEU A 7 -55.39 -7.86 51.41
N LYS A 8 -54.54 -8.61 52.12
CA LYS A 8 -53.09 -8.58 51.92
C LYS A 8 -52.66 -9.25 50.61
N THR A 9 -53.30 -10.36 50.23
CA THR A 9 -52.99 -11.06 48.97
C THR A 9 -53.43 -10.27 47.74
N LEU A 10 -54.58 -9.58 47.81
CA LEU A 10 -55.07 -8.73 46.72
C LEU A 10 -54.19 -7.48 46.55
N ALA A 11 -53.77 -6.85 47.65
CA ALA A 11 -52.86 -5.70 47.62
C ALA A 11 -51.47 -6.06 47.05
N PHE A 12 -50.96 -7.25 47.37
CA PHE A 12 -49.67 -7.73 46.85
C PHE A 12 -49.74 -8.03 45.35
N SER A 13 -50.85 -8.62 44.87
CA SER A 13 -51.05 -8.90 43.45
C SER A 13 -51.23 -7.63 42.61
N VAL A 14 -51.92 -6.61 43.14
CA VAL A 14 -52.05 -5.30 42.47
C VAL A 14 -50.71 -4.57 42.44
N ALA A 15 -49.93 -4.61 43.51
CA ALA A 15 -48.60 -4.00 43.58
C ALA A 15 -47.61 -4.67 42.60
N LEU A 16 -47.64 -6.00 42.48
CA LEU A 16 -46.77 -6.74 41.56
C LEU A 16 -47.12 -6.45 40.10
N THR A 17 -48.41 -6.28 39.79
CA THR A 17 -48.90 -5.94 38.43
C THR A 17 -48.58 -4.48 38.06
N ALA A 18 -48.61 -3.57 39.04
CA ALA A 18 -48.21 -2.18 38.84
C ALA A 18 -46.69 -2.06 38.63
N ALA A 19 -45.88 -2.79 39.40
CA ALA A 19 -44.42 -2.81 39.26
C ALA A 19 -43.98 -3.39 37.91
N THR A 20 -44.61 -4.48 37.43
CA THR A 20 -44.30 -5.05 36.11
C THR A 20 -44.71 -4.12 34.97
N ARG A 21 -45.85 -3.42 35.06
CA ARG A 21 -46.23 -2.39 34.08
C ARG A 21 -45.26 -1.20 34.06
N GLN A 22 -44.75 -0.80 35.22
CA GLN A 22 -43.82 0.32 35.32
C GLN A 22 -42.41 -0.03 34.81
N VAL A 23 -41.97 -1.28 34.95
CA VAL A 23 -40.72 -1.77 34.35
C VAL A 23 -40.88 -1.93 32.84
N ALA A 24 -42.01 -2.46 32.36
CA ALA A 24 -42.30 -2.55 30.93
C ALA A 24 -42.40 -1.16 30.26
N SER A 25 -43.01 -0.18 30.91
CA SER A 25 -43.10 1.19 30.38
C SER A 25 -41.74 1.90 30.34
N ARG A 26 -40.87 1.64 31.33
CA ARG A 26 -39.48 2.14 31.33
C ARG A 26 -38.63 1.49 30.24
N GLY A 27 -38.81 0.19 29.99
CA GLY A 27 -38.15 -0.52 28.90
C GLY A 27 -38.56 -0.01 27.52
N LEU A 28 -39.86 0.24 27.32
CA LEU A 28 -40.39 0.83 26.08
C LEU A 28 -39.93 2.29 25.88
N GLN A 29 -39.86 3.09 26.93
CA GLN A 29 -39.31 4.45 26.86
C GLN A 29 -37.81 4.46 26.56
N GLN A 30 -37.03 3.53 27.12
CA GLN A 30 -35.61 3.38 26.78
C GLN A 30 -35.40 2.90 25.33
N GLN A 31 -36.21 1.97 24.84
CA GLN A 31 -36.17 1.55 23.43
C GLN A 31 -36.59 2.66 22.46
N GLN A 32 -37.62 3.45 22.79
CA GLN A 32 -38.02 4.60 21.98
C GLN A 32 -36.97 5.72 22.01
N GLN A 33 -36.29 5.95 23.14
CA GLN A 33 -35.15 6.89 23.21
C GLN A 33 -33.93 6.38 22.41
N GLN A 34 -33.64 5.07 22.41
CA GLN A 34 -32.60 4.49 21.56
C GLN A 34 -32.93 4.58 20.06
N GLN A 35 -34.18 4.32 19.67
CA GLN A 35 -34.62 4.44 18.27
C GLN A 35 -34.64 5.90 17.80
N GLN A 36 -34.97 6.86 18.66
CA GLN A 36 -34.85 8.30 18.34
C GLN A 36 -33.40 8.80 18.30
N GLN A 37 -32.46 8.15 18.99
CA GLN A 37 -31.02 8.42 18.85
C GLN A 37 -30.44 7.84 17.55
N LEU A 38 -30.97 6.70 17.07
CA LEU A 38 -30.59 6.05 15.80
C LEU A 38 -31.16 6.74 14.55
N GLN A 39 -32.20 7.56 14.69
CA GLN A 39 -32.83 8.31 13.58
C GLN A 39 -32.40 9.79 13.49
N LYS A 40 -31.55 10.27 14.39
CA LYS A 40 -30.90 11.57 14.17
C LYS A 40 -29.89 11.43 13.04
N PRO A 41 -29.93 12.26 11.98
CA PRO A 41 -28.85 12.29 11.01
C PRO A 41 -27.56 12.54 11.76
N THR A 42 -26.60 11.62 11.63
CA THR A 42 -25.24 11.80 12.11
C THR A 42 -24.78 13.16 11.57
N PRO A 43 -24.37 14.12 12.41
CA PRO A 43 -23.72 15.31 11.87
C PRO A 43 -22.56 14.81 11.03
N ALA A 44 -22.47 15.30 9.78
CA ALA A 44 -21.36 15.02 8.89
C ALA A 44 -20.07 15.10 9.73
N PRO A 45 -19.13 14.13 9.60
CA PRO A 45 -17.93 14.12 10.40
C PRO A 45 -17.36 15.52 10.36
N THR A 46 -17.34 16.19 11.51
CA THR A 46 -16.74 17.50 11.63
C THR A 46 -15.35 17.29 11.09
N THR A 47 -15.07 17.89 9.94
CA THR A 47 -13.73 18.01 9.40
C THR A 47 -12.95 18.68 10.52
N THR A 48 -12.29 17.86 11.35
CA THR A 48 -11.15 18.32 12.11
C THR A 48 -10.22 18.78 11.01
N LEU A 49 -10.26 20.10 10.75
CA LEU A 49 -9.35 20.79 9.88
C LEU A 49 -7.98 20.23 10.23
N SER A 50 -7.41 19.46 9.30
CA SER A 50 -6.01 19.11 9.41
C SER A 50 -5.28 20.41 9.73
N PRO A 51 -4.37 20.42 10.72
CA PRO A 51 -3.62 21.63 11.02
C PRO A 51 -3.11 22.22 9.69
N PRO A 52 -3.23 23.54 9.48
CA PRO A 52 -2.80 24.14 8.23
C PRO A 52 -1.39 23.65 7.94
N VAL A 53 -1.20 23.07 6.74
CA VAL A 53 0.11 22.64 6.27
C VAL A 53 1.04 23.82 6.49
N PRO A 54 2.16 23.66 7.24
CA PRO A 54 3.05 24.77 7.52
C PRO A 54 3.33 25.51 6.21
N SER A 55 3.04 26.82 6.19
CA SER A 55 3.33 27.62 5.00
C SER A 55 4.84 27.60 4.80
N PHE A 56 5.31 26.90 3.77
CA PHE A 56 6.69 27.04 3.32
C PHE A 56 6.82 28.46 2.80
N THR A 57 7.55 29.31 3.53
CA THR A 57 7.94 30.61 3.00
C THR A 57 8.89 30.35 1.82
N PRO A 58 8.51 30.70 0.58
CA PRO A 58 9.37 30.46 -0.57
C PRO A 58 10.69 31.21 -0.39
N VAL A 59 11.79 30.59 -0.80
CA VAL A 59 13.10 31.22 -0.71
C VAL A 59 13.25 32.21 -1.86
N SER A 60 13.50 33.48 -1.54
CA SER A 60 13.87 34.50 -2.53
C SER A 60 15.36 34.38 -2.85
N ASP A 61 15.70 34.05 -4.09
CA ASP A 61 17.07 33.97 -4.65
C ASP A 61 18.08 33.10 -3.88
N PRO A 62 17.85 31.78 -3.82
CA PRO A 62 18.79 30.84 -3.21
C PRO A 62 20.11 30.71 -4.01
N PRO A 63 21.25 30.48 -3.32
CA PRO A 63 22.55 30.27 -3.95
C PRO A 63 22.58 29.02 -4.84
N LYS A 64 23.53 28.97 -5.79
CA LYS A 64 23.63 27.87 -6.78
C LYS A 64 23.77 26.46 -6.18
N ASN A 65 24.29 26.36 -4.96
CA ASN A 65 24.47 25.11 -4.21
C ASN A 65 23.33 24.81 -3.22
N TRP A 66 22.16 25.43 -3.37
CA TRP A 66 21.03 25.27 -2.45
C TRP A 66 20.45 23.84 -2.41
N TYR A 67 20.58 23.09 -3.51
CA TYR A 67 20.14 21.71 -3.59
C TYR A 67 21.34 20.78 -3.71
N VAL A 68 21.47 19.87 -2.75
CA VAL A 68 22.39 18.73 -2.82
C VAL A 68 21.71 17.54 -2.13
N ALA A 69 21.50 16.48 -2.87
CA ALA A 69 21.24 15.15 -2.32
C ALA A 69 22.56 14.38 -2.33
N ALA A 70 23.12 14.09 -1.15
CA ALA A 70 24.46 13.50 -1.03
C ALA A 70 24.58 12.11 -1.68
N GLU A 71 23.47 11.37 -1.74
CA GLU A 71 23.41 10.03 -2.35
C GLU A 71 23.20 10.10 -3.87
N ALA A 72 22.89 11.27 -4.43
CA ALA A 72 22.66 11.45 -5.85
C ALA A 72 23.97 11.85 -6.56
N PRO A 73 24.17 11.46 -7.83
CA PRO A 73 25.33 11.89 -8.59
C PRO A 73 25.29 13.40 -8.88
N ASP A 74 26.47 13.99 -9.07
CA ASP A 74 26.65 15.44 -9.26
C ASP A 74 25.85 16.00 -10.45
N TYR A 75 25.71 15.23 -11.53
CA TYR A 75 24.82 15.59 -12.64
C TYR A 75 23.36 15.76 -12.19
N ASN A 76 22.81 14.81 -11.44
CA ASN A 76 21.43 14.89 -10.96
C ASN A 76 21.25 16.10 -10.05
N ASN A 77 22.23 16.35 -9.17
CA ASN A 77 22.25 17.55 -8.31
C ASN A 77 22.28 18.84 -9.12
N ALA A 78 23.16 18.95 -10.13
CA ALA A 78 23.29 20.13 -10.97
C ALA A 78 22.01 20.41 -11.78
N VAL A 79 21.45 19.38 -12.43
CA VAL A 79 20.21 19.51 -13.22
C VAL A 79 19.04 19.94 -12.35
N HIS A 80 18.89 19.35 -11.16
CA HIS A 80 17.83 19.73 -10.23
C HIS A 80 18.02 21.16 -9.72
N ALA A 81 19.24 21.54 -9.32
CA ALA A 81 19.53 22.89 -8.84
C ALA A 81 19.27 23.97 -9.91
N GLU A 82 19.69 23.73 -11.16
CA GLU A 82 19.41 24.61 -12.30
C GLU A 82 17.90 24.71 -12.58
N PHE A 83 17.20 23.58 -12.51
CA PHE A 83 15.76 23.54 -12.70
C PHE A 83 15.03 24.39 -11.66
N LEU A 84 15.39 24.31 -10.37
CA LEU A 84 14.77 25.14 -9.32
C LEU A 84 14.93 26.64 -9.60
N GLN A 85 16.07 27.07 -10.16
CA GLN A 85 16.29 28.49 -10.51
C GLN A 85 15.46 28.94 -11.72
N THR A 86 15.19 28.02 -12.64
CA THR A 86 14.55 28.31 -13.94
C THR A 86 13.04 28.02 -13.95
N ILE A 87 12.53 27.24 -13.00
CA ILE A 87 11.14 26.77 -12.93
C ILE A 87 10.11 27.91 -13.00
N LYS A 88 10.46 29.10 -12.47
CA LYS A 88 9.60 30.29 -12.50
C LYS A 88 9.38 30.86 -13.90
N HIS A 89 10.30 30.59 -14.82
CA HIS A 89 10.20 30.95 -16.22
C HIS A 89 9.47 29.88 -17.05
N VAL A 90 9.32 28.67 -16.50
CA VAL A 90 8.64 27.53 -17.14
C VAL A 90 7.15 27.48 -16.78
N ARG A 91 6.83 27.76 -15.52
CA ARG A 91 5.45 27.78 -14.98
C ARG A 91 5.25 28.98 -14.06
N GLY A 92 4.10 29.63 -14.19
CA GLY A 92 3.70 30.73 -13.31
C GLY A 92 3.37 30.28 -11.89
N LYS A 93 3.07 31.24 -11.02
CA LYS A 93 2.53 30.97 -9.67
C LYS A 93 1.21 30.22 -9.77
N GLY A 94 1.06 29.15 -8.99
CA GLY A 94 -0.13 28.29 -8.99
C GLY A 94 -0.24 27.34 -10.19
N GLU A 95 0.83 27.17 -10.97
CA GLU A 95 0.89 26.26 -12.12
C GLU A 95 1.88 25.09 -11.91
N ARG A 96 2.53 25.04 -10.75
CA ARG A 96 3.66 24.15 -10.46
C ARG A 96 3.23 23.03 -9.53
N TYR A 97 3.43 21.81 -9.98
CA TYR A 97 3.30 20.64 -9.14
C TYR A 97 4.20 19.50 -9.62
N ALA A 98 4.54 18.64 -8.67
CA ALA A 98 5.38 17.47 -8.82
C ALA A 98 4.65 16.22 -8.35
N VAL A 99 4.91 15.09 -9.00
CA VAL A 99 4.27 13.80 -8.68
C VAL A 99 5.33 12.72 -8.44
N PHE A 100 5.17 11.91 -7.40
CA PHE A 100 6.13 10.87 -7.07
C PHE A 100 5.38 9.56 -6.81
N ASP A 101 5.93 8.44 -7.23
CA ASP A 101 5.57 7.15 -6.63
C ASP A 101 6.16 7.01 -5.22
N TRP A 102 5.73 6.00 -4.48
CA TRP A 102 6.15 5.71 -3.12
C TRP A 102 7.15 4.55 -3.04
N ASP A 103 6.68 3.33 -3.25
CA ASP A 103 7.42 2.09 -3.07
C ASP A 103 8.55 1.98 -4.10
N ASN A 104 9.78 1.68 -3.69
CA ASN A 104 10.98 1.70 -4.54
C ASN A 104 11.33 3.05 -5.23
N THR A 105 10.49 4.07 -5.09
CA THR A 105 10.74 5.44 -5.57
C THR A 105 11.20 6.36 -4.45
N CYS A 106 10.41 6.52 -3.39
CA CYS A 106 10.71 7.34 -2.19
C CYS A 106 11.45 6.56 -1.09
N MET A 107 11.44 5.24 -1.20
CA MET A 107 12.08 4.35 -0.25
C MET A 107 12.54 3.07 -0.96
N TYR A 108 13.56 2.40 -0.44
CA TYR A 108 13.91 1.06 -0.89
C TYR A 108 12.95 0.03 -0.30
N GLY A 109 12.43 -0.85 -1.16
CA GLY A 109 11.45 -1.86 -0.80
C GLY A 109 10.01 -1.36 -0.97
N ASP A 110 9.07 -2.21 -0.58
CA ASP A 110 7.64 -2.04 -0.80
C ASP A 110 6.88 -2.24 0.51
N ILE A 111 6.10 -1.23 0.90
CA ILE A 111 5.36 -1.22 2.17
C ILE A 111 4.24 -2.26 2.18
N SER A 112 3.64 -2.54 1.03
CA SER A 112 2.63 -3.58 0.89
C SER A 112 3.27 -4.96 1.05
N TYR A 113 4.38 -5.24 0.37
CA TYR A 113 5.06 -6.54 0.43
C TYR A 113 5.58 -6.85 1.84
N THR A 114 6.24 -5.88 2.46
CA THR A 114 6.78 -6.04 3.82
C THR A 114 5.68 -6.12 4.88
N SER A 115 4.52 -5.48 4.66
CA SER A 115 3.35 -5.64 5.52
C SER A 115 2.77 -7.05 5.48
N VAL A 116 2.77 -7.72 4.32
CA VAL A 116 2.30 -9.12 4.20
C VAL A 116 3.13 -10.04 5.11
N PHE A 117 4.46 -9.90 5.09
CA PHE A 117 5.33 -10.69 5.95
C PHE A 117 5.13 -10.36 7.43
N TYR A 118 5.07 -9.07 7.79
CA TYR A 118 4.81 -8.65 9.17
C TYR A 118 3.49 -9.22 9.69
N GLN A 119 2.43 -9.11 8.90
CA GLN A 119 1.10 -9.58 9.26
C GLN A 119 1.07 -11.11 9.44
N MET A 120 1.73 -11.85 8.54
CA MET A 120 1.86 -13.30 8.64
C MET A 120 2.66 -13.72 9.87
N ASP A 121 3.83 -13.11 10.10
CA ASP A 121 4.69 -13.49 11.21
C ASP A 121 3.99 -13.19 12.55
N ASN A 122 3.16 -12.15 12.63
CA ASN A 122 2.45 -11.76 13.85
C ASN A 122 0.99 -12.26 13.95
N LEU A 123 0.49 -12.98 12.94
CA LEU A 123 -0.89 -13.47 12.84
C LEU A 123 -1.95 -12.38 13.03
N GLU A 124 -1.68 -11.17 12.55
CA GLU A 124 -2.56 -10.01 12.68
C GLU A 124 -3.69 -10.05 11.65
N TYR A 125 -4.72 -10.88 11.86
CA TYR A 125 -5.83 -11.05 10.90
C TYR A 125 -7.20 -10.93 11.55
N ARG A 126 -8.20 -10.46 10.79
CA ARG A 126 -9.61 -10.30 11.23
C ARG A 126 -10.60 -11.12 10.39
N ILE A 127 -10.11 -11.87 9.41
CA ILE A 127 -10.89 -12.68 8.48
C ILE A 127 -11.49 -13.88 9.23
N GLN A 128 -12.80 -14.11 9.10
CA GLN A 128 -13.39 -15.34 9.66
C GLN A 128 -12.95 -16.56 8.83
N PRO A 129 -12.66 -17.72 9.44
CA PRO A 129 -12.20 -18.91 8.72
C PRO A 129 -13.12 -19.33 7.55
N GLU A 130 -14.44 -19.13 7.68
CA GLU A 130 -15.43 -19.46 6.64
C GLU A 130 -15.38 -18.49 5.45
N GLN A 131 -14.77 -17.32 5.64
CA GLN A 131 -14.65 -16.29 4.60
C GLN A 131 -13.30 -16.35 3.88
N PHE A 132 -12.29 -17.03 4.44
CA PHE A 132 -10.93 -17.02 3.94
C PHE A 132 -10.84 -17.34 2.44
N GLU A 133 -11.41 -18.47 2.02
CA GLU A 133 -11.36 -18.88 0.61
C GLU A 133 -12.04 -17.86 -0.29
N ARG A 134 -13.22 -17.34 0.10
CA ARG A 134 -13.95 -16.34 -0.68
C ARG A 134 -13.17 -15.03 -0.80
N THR A 135 -12.50 -14.61 0.27
CA THR A 135 -11.68 -13.40 0.31
C THR A 135 -10.54 -13.48 -0.71
N PHE A 136 -9.78 -14.57 -0.72
CA PHE A 136 -8.65 -14.74 -1.65
C PHE A 136 -9.02 -15.32 -3.02
N ALA A 137 -10.26 -15.78 -3.21
CA ALA A 137 -10.78 -16.13 -4.53
C ALA A 137 -11.09 -14.89 -5.39
N LEU A 138 -11.10 -13.67 -4.83
CA LEU A 138 -11.25 -12.40 -5.57
C LEU A 138 -12.50 -12.34 -6.48
N GLY A 139 -13.56 -13.07 -6.13
CA GLY A 139 -14.81 -13.17 -6.90
C GLY A 139 -14.82 -14.25 -7.99
N TYR A 140 -13.73 -14.98 -8.17
CA TYR A 140 -13.66 -16.16 -9.04
C TYR A 140 -14.26 -17.39 -8.35
N THR A 141 -14.81 -18.28 -9.17
CA THR A 141 -15.43 -19.56 -8.83
C THR A 141 -15.01 -20.58 -9.89
N ALA A 142 -15.47 -21.83 -9.79
CA ALA A 142 -15.15 -22.85 -10.80
C ALA A 142 -15.83 -22.58 -12.16
N SER A 143 -16.84 -21.70 -12.21
CA SER A 143 -17.67 -21.46 -13.40
C SER A 143 -17.56 -20.05 -13.99
N ASN A 144 -16.81 -19.12 -13.38
CA ASN A 144 -16.61 -17.77 -13.91
C ASN A 144 -15.11 -17.44 -14.04
N GLY A 145 -14.51 -17.88 -15.15
CA GLY A 145 -13.16 -17.45 -15.56
C GLY A 145 -13.17 -16.16 -16.38
N ASP A 146 -11.99 -15.54 -16.49
CA ASP A 146 -11.71 -14.44 -17.43
C ASP A 146 -10.31 -14.61 -18.04
N GLU A 147 -9.84 -13.65 -18.84
CA GLU A 147 -8.52 -13.75 -19.51
C GLU A 147 -7.36 -13.95 -18.52
N CYS A 148 -7.48 -13.44 -17.29
CA CYS A 148 -6.45 -13.64 -16.27
C CYS A 148 -6.55 -15.05 -15.68
N LEU A 149 -7.73 -15.45 -15.23
CA LEU A 149 -7.98 -16.78 -14.64
C LEU A 149 -8.99 -17.54 -15.51
N PRO A 150 -8.56 -18.15 -16.64
CA PRO A 150 -9.46 -18.70 -17.65
C PRO A 150 -10.34 -19.84 -17.15
N LEU A 151 -9.86 -20.59 -16.15
CA LEU A 151 -10.62 -21.67 -15.50
C LEU A 151 -11.16 -21.24 -14.13
N GLY A 152 -11.25 -19.93 -13.87
CA GLY A 152 -11.58 -19.38 -12.57
C GLY A 152 -10.64 -19.92 -11.49
N VAL A 153 -11.18 -20.45 -10.39
CA VAL A 153 -10.37 -21.05 -9.30
C VAL A 153 -9.68 -22.36 -9.70
N ASN A 154 -10.02 -22.97 -10.84
CA ASN A 154 -9.33 -24.16 -11.33
C ASN A 154 -8.07 -23.81 -12.15
N SER A 155 -7.78 -22.54 -12.37
CA SER A 155 -6.54 -22.09 -13.01
C SER A 155 -5.32 -22.48 -12.17
N VAL A 156 -4.22 -22.86 -12.83
CA VAL A 156 -2.96 -23.26 -12.17
C VAL A 156 -2.29 -22.03 -11.58
N LEU A 157 -2.10 -22.00 -10.26
CA LEU A 157 -1.44 -20.88 -9.59
C LEU A 157 0.09 -20.97 -9.69
N GLY A 158 0.63 -22.18 -9.65
CA GLY A 158 2.05 -22.49 -9.69
C GLY A 158 2.28 -23.99 -9.55
N THR A 159 3.48 -24.39 -9.16
CA THR A 159 3.83 -25.80 -8.93
C THR A 159 4.21 -26.06 -7.48
N ASP A 160 3.97 -27.27 -7.01
CA ASP A 160 4.46 -27.76 -5.73
C ASP A 160 5.99 -28.05 -5.79
N VAL A 161 6.58 -28.46 -4.67
CA VAL A 161 8.03 -28.77 -4.60
C VAL A 161 8.45 -29.97 -5.46
N ASN A 162 7.51 -30.79 -5.91
CA ASN A 162 7.74 -31.93 -6.79
C ASN A 162 7.47 -31.61 -8.27
N GLY A 163 7.09 -30.36 -8.58
CA GLY A 163 6.78 -29.90 -9.94
C GLY A 163 5.34 -30.20 -10.38
N ALA A 164 4.46 -30.66 -9.50
CA ALA A 164 3.05 -30.88 -9.83
C ALA A 164 2.27 -29.56 -9.83
N ASN A 165 1.37 -29.37 -10.79
CA ASN A 165 0.53 -28.18 -10.87
C ASN A 165 -0.39 -28.06 -9.64
N VAL A 166 -0.43 -26.85 -9.07
CA VAL A 166 -1.31 -26.49 -7.96
C VAL A 166 -2.33 -25.48 -8.47
N THR A 167 -3.62 -25.81 -8.40
CA THR A 167 -4.69 -24.87 -8.76
C THR A 167 -4.93 -23.83 -7.67
N LEU A 168 -5.53 -22.69 -8.02
CA LEU A 168 -5.94 -21.70 -7.04
C LEU A 168 -6.87 -22.30 -5.98
N ALA A 169 -7.85 -23.13 -6.36
CA ALA A 169 -8.74 -23.83 -5.43
C ALA A 169 -7.97 -24.70 -4.43
N ARG A 170 -6.95 -25.44 -4.88
CA ARG A 170 -6.12 -26.27 -4.00
C ARG A 170 -5.33 -25.42 -3.02
N ALA A 171 -4.73 -24.32 -3.48
CA ALA A 171 -4.00 -23.38 -2.63
C ALA A 171 -4.92 -22.71 -1.60
N LEU A 172 -6.11 -22.26 -2.01
CA LEU A 172 -7.12 -21.65 -1.12
C LEU A 172 -7.52 -22.60 0.01
N ALA A 173 -8.00 -23.81 -0.32
CA ALA A 173 -8.47 -24.78 0.66
C ALA A 173 -7.36 -25.21 1.63
N ALA A 174 -6.15 -25.47 1.11
CA ALA A 174 -5.02 -25.88 1.94
C ALA A 174 -4.53 -24.77 2.88
N THR A 175 -4.56 -23.50 2.43
CA THR A 175 -4.18 -22.35 3.27
C THR A 175 -5.24 -22.05 4.32
N ALA A 176 -6.53 -22.13 3.94
CA ALA A 176 -7.66 -21.91 4.83
C ALA A 176 -7.70 -22.92 5.99
N ALA A 177 -7.33 -24.17 5.73
CA ALA A 177 -7.25 -25.22 6.75
C ALA A 177 -6.23 -24.88 7.85
N ASP A 178 -5.01 -24.48 7.47
CA ASP A 178 -3.98 -24.06 8.45
C ASP A 178 -4.40 -22.76 9.15
N TYR A 179 -4.99 -21.82 8.40
CA TYR A 179 -5.50 -20.57 8.96
C TYR A 179 -6.55 -20.80 10.06
N ARG A 180 -7.49 -21.74 9.86
CA ARG A 180 -8.52 -22.07 10.86
C ARG A 180 -7.91 -22.53 12.18
N VAL A 181 -6.91 -23.41 12.11
CA VAL A 181 -6.20 -23.89 13.32
C VAL A 181 -5.56 -22.72 14.08
N LEU A 182 -4.89 -21.82 13.37
CA LEU A 182 -4.27 -20.63 13.97
C LEU A 182 -5.32 -19.64 14.48
N TYR A 183 -6.45 -19.55 13.79
CA TYR A 183 -7.54 -18.68 14.15
C TYR A 183 -8.12 -19.04 15.51
N ASP A 184 -8.48 -20.31 15.69
CA ASP A 184 -9.08 -20.83 16.92
C ASP A 184 -8.07 -20.81 18.08
N ALA A 185 -6.81 -21.14 17.81
CA ALA A 185 -5.78 -21.28 18.84
C ALA A 185 -5.15 -19.95 19.30
N TYR A 186 -5.11 -18.92 18.44
CA TYR A 186 -4.41 -17.66 18.71
C TYR A 186 -5.19 -16.41 18.31
N ILE A 187 -5.63 -16.30 17.05
CA ILE A 187 -6.13 -15.03 16.49
C ILE A 187 -7.44 -14.59 17.17
N ALA A 188 -8.42 -15.49 17.27
CA ALA A 188 -9.71 -15.16 17.86
C ALA A 188 -9.62 -14.79 19.35
N PRO A 189 -8.90 -15.54 20.21
CA PRO A 189 -8.63 -15.12 21.57
C PRO A 189 -7.89 -13.79 21.66
N THR A 190 -6.85 -13.57 20.85
CA THR A 190 -5.99 -12.38 20.90
C THR A 190 -6.75 -11.10 20.55
N HIS A 191 -7.65 -11.17 19.57
CA HIS A 191 -8.39 -10.00 19.07
C HIS A 191 -9.85 -9.97 19.54
N ASN A 192 -10.23 -10.78 20.53
CA ASN A 192 -11.59 -10.87 21.07
C ASN A 192 -12.67 -11.14 20.01
N LEU A 193 -12.34 -11.95 19.00
CA LEU A 193 -13.26 -12.31 17.91
C LEU A 193 -14.18 -13.50 18.27
N SER A 194 -13.99 -14.06 19.46
CA SER A 194 -14.62 -15.29 19.97
C SER A 194 -16.13 -15.21 20.20
N ALA A 195 -16.79 -14.08 19.95
CA ALA A 195 -18.25 -14.05 19.79
C ALA A 195 -18.72 -14.77 18.52
N ARG A 196 -17.81 -15.08 17.58
CA ARG A 196 -18.07 -15.75 16.29
C ARG A 196 -17.40 -17.12 16.14
N ALA A 197 -16.51 -17.50 17.05
CA ALA A 197 -15.90 -18.83 17.08
C ALA A 197 -16.67 -19.72 18.07
N ASN A 198 -16.92 -20.99 17.72
CA ASN A 198 -17.36 -21.98 18.69
C ASN A 198 -16.31 -22.03 19.80
N ARG A 199 -16.67 -21.61 21.03
CA ARG A 199 -15.75 -21.53 22.16
C ARG A 199 -15.11 -22.90 22.42
N SER A 200 -13.89 -23.08 21.93
CA SER A 200 -13.01 -24.13 22.40
C SER A 200 -12.65 -23.81 23.85
N THR A 201 -12.72 -24.81 24.73
CA THR A 201 -12.26 -24.73 26.12
C THR A 201 -10.74 -24.80 26.24
N ALA A 202 -10.01 -24.80 25.12
CA ALA A 202 -8.56 -24.82 25.10
C ALA A 202 -7.96 -23.47 25.52
N VAL A 203 -6.85 -23.53 26.26
CA VAL A 203 -6.07 -22.35 26.63
C VAL A 203 -5.48 -21.74 25.35
N ALA A 204 -5.70 -20.43 25.15
CA ALA A 204 -5.15 -19.71 24.01
C ALA A 204 -3.62 -19.79 23.99
N LEU A 205 -3.05 -20.02 22.80
CA LEU A 205 -1.61 -20.05 22.62
C LEU A 205 -1.02 -18.64 22.74
N THR A 206 0.23 -18.55 23.18
CA THR A 206 1.07 -17.38 22.92
C THR A 206 1.53 -17.35 21.46
N LEU A 207 1.96 -16.19 20.96
CA LEU A 207 2.48 -16.07 19.59
C LEU A 207 3.67 -17.03 19.35
N ALA A 208 4.57 -17.16 20.32
CA ALA A 208 5.73 -18.06 20.21
C ALA A 208 5.30 -19.53 20.09
N GLN A 209 4.29 -19.95 20.86
CA GLN A 209 3.73 -21.30 20.76
C GLN A 209 2.99 -21.50 19.43
N ALA A 210 2.20 -20.53 18.98
CA ALA A 210 1.52 -20.58 17.68
C ALA A 210 2.54 -20.76 16.55
N ARG A 211 3.63 -19.98 16.56
CA ARG A 211 4.74 -20.06 15.58
C ARG A 211 5.45 -21.41 15.56
N ALA A 212 5.47 -22.13 16.67
CA ALA A 212 6.07 -23.46 16.75
C ALA A 212 5.19 -24.57 16.17
N THR A 213 3.91 -24.29 15.88
CA THR A 213 2.98 -25.30 15.33
C THR A 213 3.25 -25.62 13.86
N ALA A 214 2.95 -26.85 13.44
CA ALA A 214 2.97 -27.23 12.03
C ALA A 214 2.00 -26.39 11.18
N ALA A 215 0.84 -26.02 11.73
CA ALA A 215 -0.12 -25.14 11.07
C ALA A 215 0.51 -23.78 10.72
N PHE A 216 1.26 -23.17 11.63
CA PHE A 216 1.96 -21.91 11.35
C PHE A 216 3.01 -22.07 10.26
N GLN A 217 3.86 -23.10 10.35
CA GLN A 217 4.91 -23.33 9.35
C GLN A 217 4.33 -23.55 7.95
N ASN A 218 3.24 -24.31 7.86
CA ASN A 218 2.53 -24.52 6.61
C ASN A 218 1.83 -23.25 6.10
N PHE A 219 1.09 -22.56 6.97
CA PHE A 219 0.40 -21.31 6.64
C PHE A 219 1.38 -20.26 6.11
N ARG A 220 2.54 -20.12 6.76
CA ARG A 220 3.62 -19.21 6.35
C ARG A 220 4.05 -19.43 4.90
N ALA A 221 4.30 -20.67 4.48
CA ALA A 221 4.70 -20.93 3.10
C ALA A 221 3.52 -20.82 2.12
N LYS A 222 2.36 -21.41 2.49
CA LYS A 222 1.17 -21.47 1.63
C LYS A 222 0.54 -20.10 1.40
N LEU A 223 0.55 -19.21 2.39
CA LEU A 223 0.05 -17.85 2.23
C LEU A 223 0.87 -17.07 1.20
N ALA A 224 2.21 -17.12 1.29
CA ALA A 224 3.05 -16.46 0.29
C ALA A 224 2.85 -17.07 -1.10
N PHE A 225 2.80 -18.41 -1.20
CA PHE A 225 2.50 -19.08 -2.46
C PHE A 225 1.15 -18.61 -3.05
N LEU A 226 0.13 -18.47 -2.20
CA LEU A 226 -1.19 -17.99 -2.59
C LEU A 226 -1.16 -16.54 -3.07
N THR A 227 -0.68 -15.61 -2.24
CA THR A 227 -0.83 -14.17 -2.49
C THR A 227 0.17 -13.67 -3.52
N PHE A 228 1.46 -14.01 -3.39
CA PHE A 228 2.47 -13.61 -4.38
C PHE A 228 2.35 -14.41 -5.67
N GLY A 229 1.87 -15.66 -5.62
CA GLY A 229 1.55 -16.42 -6.83
C GLY A 229 0.41 -15.78 -7.64
N LEU A 230 -0.63 -15.30 -6.97
CA LEU A 230 -1.74 -14.59 -7.62
C LEU A 230 -1.26 -13.28 -8.28
N GLU A 231 -0.47 -12.49 -7.56
CA GLU A 231 0.10 -11.26 -8.09
C GLU A 231 1.04 -11.52 -9.28
N ALA A 232 2.02 -12.41 -9.12
CA ALA A 232 3.04 -12.66 -10.13
C ALA A 232 2.48 -13.30 -11.40
N SER A 233 1.58 -14.28 -11.26
CA SER A 233 1.03 -15.02 -12.40
C SER A 233 -0.10 -14.25 -13.10
N TYR A 234 -0.89 -13.49 -12.34
CA TYR A 234 -2.17 -12.95 -12.83
C TYR A 234 -2.37 -11.46 -12.57
N GLY A 235 -1.55 -10.84 -11.73
CA GLY A 235 -1.66 -9.44 -11.32
C GLY A 235 -0.62 -8.48 -11.92
N ALA A 236 0.27 -8.96 -12.80
CA ALA A 236 1.45 -8.22 -13.26
C ALA A 236 1.27 -7.42 -14.57
N LYS A 237 0.03 -7.26 -15.08
CA LYS A 237 -0.28 -6.49 -16.31
C LYS A 237 -1.10 -5.23 -15.99
N ASP A 238 -0.49 -4.06 -16.17
CA ASP A 238 -1.04 -2.74 -15.83
C ASP A 238 -2.06 -2.17 -16.83
N ARG A 239 -2.28 -2.88 -17.95
CA ARG A 239 -3.26 -2.52 -18.99
C ARG A 239 -4.37 -3.55 -19.19
N LEU A 240 -4.41 -4.59 -18.35
CA LEU A 240 -5.44 -5.62 -18.38
C LEU A 240 -6.33 -5.48 -17.12
N PRO A 241 -7.62 -5.10 -17.23
CA PRO A 241 -8.45 -4.80 -16.07
C PRO A 241 -8.54 -5.91 -15.01
N CYS A 242 -8.60 -7.18 -15.42
CA CYS A 242 -8.60 -8.29 -14.48
C CYS A 242 -7.26 -8.39 -13.72
N ALA A 243 -6.14 -8.12 -14.38
CA ALA A 243 -4.82 -8.19 -13.76
C ALA A 243 -4.59 -7.02 -12.80
N MET A 244 -4.98 -5.80 -13.20
CA MET A 244 -4.99 -4.65 -12.30
C MET A 244 -5.81 -4.90 -11.04
N ARG A 245 -7.00 -5.50 -11.20
CA ARG A 245 -7.83 -5.89 -10.06
C ARG A 245 -7.12 -6.91 -9.17
N ILE A 246 -6.53 -7.97 -9.74
CA ILE A 246 -5.82 -8.99 -8.96
C ILE A 246 -4.62 -8.38 -8.23
N GLY A 247 -3.70 -7.75 -8.95
CA GLY A 247 -2.45 -7.22 -8.39
C GLY A 247 -2.69 -6.18 -7.30
N MET A 248 -3.72 -5.34 -7.45
CA MET A 248 -3.97 -4.24 -6.52
C MET A 248 -4.87 -4.63 -5.35
N THR A 249 -5.51 -5.81 -5.36
CA THR A 249 -6.41 -6.23 -4.28
C THR A 249 -5.92 -7.44 -3.49
N VAL A 250 -5.03 -8.28 -4.05
CA VAL A 250 -4.62 -9.54 -3.40
C VAL A 250 -3.97 -9.35 -2.03
N PHE A 251 -3.01 -8.42 -1.86
CA PHE A 251 -2.45 -8.15 -0.53
C PHE A 251 -3.41 -7.39 0.38
N PRO A 252 -4.12 -6.35 -0.09
CA PRO A 252 -5.10 -5.67 0.74
C PRO A 252 -6.22 -6.57 1.26
N GLN A 253 -6.51 -7.71 0.62
CA GLN A 253 -7.46 -8.70 1.17
C GLN A 253 -7.09 -9.18 2.58
N LEU A 254 -5.80 -9.18 2.95
CA LEU A 254 -5.37 -9.56 4.29
C LEU A 254 -5.87 -8.61 5.38
N LEU A 255 -6.30 -7.40 5.01
CA LEU A 255 -6.83 -6.37 5.90
C LEU A 255 -8.33 -6.51 6.15
N VAL A 256 -9.02 -7.43 5.46
CA VAL A 256 -10.47 -7.60 5.57
C VAL A 256 -10.89 -7.83 7.02
N GLY A 257 -11.88 -7.04 7.45
CA GLY A 257 -12.41 -7.05 8.82
C GLY A 257 -11.70 -6.12 9.81
N MET A 258 -10.57 -5.52 9.44
CA MET A 258 -9.90 -4.52 10.29
C MET A 258 -10.54 -3.14 10.18
N THR A 259 -10.52 -2.38 11.26
CA THR A 259 -10.85 -0.94 11.24
C THR A 259 -9.70 -0.11 10.65
N ASP A 260 -9.98 1.12 10.22
CA ASP A 260 -8.93 2.05 9.74
C ASP A 260 -7.81 2.25 10.80
N ALA A 261 -8.19 2.35 12.08
CA ALA A 261 -7.25 2.49 13.18
C ALA A 261 -6.32 1.27 13.33
N GLU A 262 -6.86 0.05 13.20
CA GLU A 262 -6.07 -1.18 13.22
C GLU A 262 -5.13 -1.27 12.02
N ILE A 263 -5.59 -0.89 10.81
CA ILE A 263 -4.76 -0.89 9.61
C ILE A 263 -3.61 0.10 9.75
N ARG A 264 -3.87 1.31 10.27
CA ARG A 264 -2.81 2.30 10.55
C ARG A 264 -1.84 1.83 11.63
N ALA A 265 -2.32 1.11 12.64
CA ALA A 265 -1.46 0.52 13.66
C ALA A 265 -0.56 -0.58 13.07
N LEU A 266 -1.13 -1.48 12.25
CA LEU A 266 -0.42 -2.55 11.56
C LEU A 266 0.71 -2.00 10.69
N ILE A 267 0.41 -1.07 9.77
CA ILE A 267 1.43 -0.56 8.85
C ILE A 267 2.52 0.22 9.58
N ARG A 268 2.17 0.97 10.63
CA ARG A 268 3.16 1.66 11.48
C ARG A 268 4.12 0.65 12.12
N ALA A 269 3.58 -0.44 12.67
CA ALA A 269 4.38 -1.45 13.33
C ALA A 269 5.26 -2.22 12.31
N SER A 270 4.69 -2.58 11.15
CA SER A 270 5.42 -3.19 10.05
C SER A 270 6.59 -2.33 9.57
N VAL A 271 6.37 -1.04 9.32
CA VAL A 271 7.46 -0.15 8.85
C VAL A 271 8.53 0.02 9.92
N ARG A 272 8.17 0.23 11.18
CA ARG A 272 9.15 0.33 12.28
C ARG A 272 10.02 -0.92 12.38
N TRP A 273 9.40 -2.10 12.26
CA TRP A 273 10.14 -3.36 12.28
C TRP A 273 11.07 -3.49 11.07
N ASN A 274 10.57 -3.22 9.87
CA ASN A 274 11.34 -3.37 8.64
C ASN A 274 12.45 -2.33 8.46
N LEU A 275 12.33 -1.13 9.05
CA LEU A 275 13.45 -0.17 9.08
C LEU A 275 14.66 -0.71 9.88
N GLY A 276 14.41 -1.52 10.91
CA GLY A 276 15.45 -2.21 11.69
C GLY A 276 15.83 -3.59 11.15
N ALA A 277 15.11 -4.12 10.17
CA ALA A 277 15.34 -5.46 9.64
C ALA A 277 16.41 -5.48 8.54
N GLN A 278 16.99 -6.66 8.35
CA GLN A 278 17.83 -6.96 7.20
C GLN A 278 17.01 -6.94 5.91
N LEU A 279 17.59 -6.39 4.84
CA LEU A 279 17.08 -6.53 3.48
C LEU A 279 17.28 -7.98 3.04
N ALA A 280 16.20 -8.75 2.99
CA ALA A 280 16.27 -10.17 2.68
C ALA A 280 14.99 -10.64 1.97
N ALA A 281 15.08 -11.84 1.38
CA ALA A 281 13.95 -12.55 0.81
C ALA A 281 13.81 -13.93 1.48
N PRO A 282 13.31 -13.99 2.73
CA PRO A 282 13.22 -15.24 3.45
C PRO A 282 12.24 -16.19 2.77
N SER A 283 12.60 -17.47 2.76
CA SER A 283 11.91 -18.52 2.04
C SER A 283 11.45 -19.64 2.96
N PHE A 284 10.24 -20.13 2.75
CA PHE A 284 9.62 -21.15 3.59
C PHE A 284 8.98 -22.22 2.72
N THR A 285 9.03 -23.47 3.18
CA THR A 285 8.44 -24.62 2.49
C THR A 285 7.42 -25.27 3.41
N SER A 286 6.18 -25.45 2.92
CA SER A 286 5.17 -26.22 3.64
C SER A 286 5.39 -27.72 3.49
N SER A 287 4.74 -28.49 4.34
CA SER A 287 4.78 -29.96 4.38
C SER A 287 3.36 -30.56 4.32
N GLY A 288 3.28 -31.89 4.31
CA GLY A 288 2.02 -32.64 4.21
C GLY A 288 1.43 -32.63 2.81
N ASP A 289 0.10 -32.65 2.70
CA ASP A 289 -0.63 -32.87 1.44
C ASP A 289 -0.44 -31.76 0.39
N LEU A 290 0.09 -30.60 0.77
CA LEU A 290 0.49 -29.56 -0.16
C LEU A 290 1.81 -28.94 0.32
N ALA A 291 2.90 -29.40 -0.28
CA ALA A 291 4.24 -28.87 -0.07
C ALA A 291 4.59 -27.85 -1.16
N VAL A 292 4.52 -26.56 -0.82
CA VAL A 292 4.82 -25.43 -1.71
C VAL A 292 5.86 -24.53 -1.06
N LYS A 293 6.58 -23.77 -1.90
CA LYS A 293 7.54 -22.77 -1.46
C LYS A 293 6.88 -21.39 -1.49
N GLY A 294 7.09 -20.60 -0.44
CA GLY A 294 6.66 -19.21 -0.34
C GLY A 294 7.82 -18.31 0.02
N ASP A 295 8.00 -17.23 -0.74
CA ASP A 295 9.04 -16.23 -0.53
C ASP A 295 8.40 -14.92 -0.08
N TYR A 296 9.06 -14.22 0.85
CA TYR A 296 8.65 -12.89 1.33
C TYR A 296 9.73 -11.86 1.08
N SER A 297 9.43 -10.59 1.32
CA SER A 297 10.42 -9.51 1.35
C SER A 297 10.48 -8.89 2.75
N THR A 298 11.70 -8.62 3.23
CA THR A 298 11.95 -7.92 4.48
C THR A 298 12.86 -6.74 4.29
N GLY A 299 12.74 -5.78 5.21
CA GLY A 299 13.60 -4.62 5.28
C GLY A 299 13.13 -3.47 4.40
N LEU A 300 13.29 -2.25 4.90
CA LEU A 300 12.97 -1.00 4.22
C LEU A 300 14.06 0.05 4.49
N ARG A 301 14.31 0.96 3.56
CA ARG A 301 15.19 2.12 3.78
C ARG A 301 14.57 3.37 3.16
N VAL A 302 14.74 4.52 3.79
CA VAL A 302 14.27 5.79 3.22
C VAL A 302 15.30 6.32 2.24
N PHE A 303 14.88 6.82 1.08
CA PHE A 303 15.77 7.56 0.19
C PHE A 303 15.76 9.03 0.55
N ASN A 304 16.81 9.50 1.22
CA ASN A 304 16.90 10.90 1.68
C ASN A 304 16.96 11.86 0.49
N GLY A 305 17.52 11.43 -0.64
CA GLY A 305 17.53 12.22 -1.87
C GLY A 305 16.14 12.57 -2.41
N GLN A 306 15.13 11.71 -2.23
CA GLN A 306 13.75 12.02 -2.63
C GLN A 306 13.08 13.00 -1.68
N GLU A 307 13.28 12.83 -0.37
CA GLU A 307 12.84 13.83 0.62
C GLU A 307 13.43 15.19 0.25
N THR A 308 14.73 15.24 -0.05
CA THR A 308 15.43 16.48 -0.38
C THR A 308 14.90 17.11 -1.67
N ALA A 309 14.56 16.30 -2.68
CA ALA A 309 13.88 16.77 -3.90
C ALA A 309 12.48 17.32 -3.62
N MET A 310 11.67 16.65 -2.80
CA MET A 310 10.35 17.17 -2.44
C MET A 310 10.45 18.49 -1.66
N ARG A 311 11.34 18.54 -0.68
CA ARG A 311 11.57 19.72 0.16
C ARG A 311 12.06 20.91 -0.65
N SER A 312 12.97 20.70 -1.59
CA SER A 312 13.45 21.77 -2.47
C SER A 312 12.34 22.26 -3.40
N LEU A 313 11.54 21.37 -4.00
CA LEU A 313 10.41 21.77 -4.84
C LEU A 313 9.38 22.62 -4.06
N ARG A 314 9.05 22.21 -2.83
CA ARG A 314 8.18 22.99 -1.92
C ARG A 314 8.74 24.38 -1.64
N ALA A 315 10.04 24.50 -1.41
CA ALA A 315 10.71 25.78 -1.16
C ALA A 315 10.65 26.75 -2.36
N PHE A 316 10.35 26.25 -3.57
CA PHE A 316 10.21 27.02 -4.80
C PHE A 316 8.75 27.08 -5.30
N ASP A 317 7.78 27.03 -4.36
CA ASP A 317 6.34 27.19 -4.65
C ASP A 317 5.81 26.14 -5.64
N THR A 318 6.30 24.90 -5.50
CA THR A 318 5.81 23.73 -6.25
C THR A 318 5.10 22.79 -5.28
N ASP A 319 3.83 22.48 -5.56
CA ASP A 319 3.10 21.49 -4.77
C ASP A 319 3.60 20.07 -5.05
N VAL A 320 3.71 19.25 -4.00
CA VAL A 320 4.20 17.87 -4.13
C VAL A 320 3.05 16.90 -3.84
N TYR A 321 2.94 15.88 -4.69
CA TYR A 321 1.94 14.83 -4.62
C TYR A 321 2.59 13.44 -4.65
N ILE A 322 2.00 12.50 -3.93
CA ILE A 322 2.28 11.06 -4.08
C ILE A 322 1.16 10.42 -4.90
N ILE A 323 1.52 9.63 -5.91
CA ILE A 323 0.61 8.77 -6.66
C ILE A 323 1.12 7.32 -6.59
N SER A 324 0.51 6.50 -5.73
CA SER A 324 1.02 5.16 -5.39
C SER A 324 0.02 4.04 -5.67
N ALA A 325 0.53 2.85 -5.99
CA ALA A 325 -0.25 1.63 -6.18
C ALA A 325 -0.60 0.93 -4.85
N SER A 326 0.06 1.29 -3.74
CA SER A 326 -0.25 0.78 -2.41
C SER A 326 -1.59 1.31 -1.88
N PRO A 327 -2.19 0.69 -0.84
CA PRO A 327 -3.38 1.22 -0.17
C PRO A 327 -3.18 2.65 0.33
N GLN A 328 -4.13 3.54 0.08
CA GLN A 328 -3.98 4.96 0.47
C GLN A 328 -3.74 5.14 1.96
N VAL A 329 -4.43 4.37 2.80
CA VAL A 329 -4.24 4.34 4.25
C VAL A 329 -2.81 3.98 4.66
N PHE A 330 -2.13 3.12 3.91
CA PHE A 330 -0.72 2.79 4.14
C PHE A 330 0.16 3.99 3.83
N VAL A 331 0.06 4.54 2.62
CA VAL A 331 0.93 5.65 2.17
C VAL A 331 0.78 6.88 3.06
N GLU A 332 -0.45 7.25 3.43
CA GLU A 332 -0.72 8.35 4.37
C GLU A 332 -0.04 8.13 5.73
N GLU A 333 -0.17 6.93 6.27
CA GLU A 333 0.33 6.62 7.60
C GLU A 333 1.87 6.50 7.61
N VAL A 334 2.45 5.87 6.59
CA VAL A 334 3.91 5.79 6.44
C VAL A 334 4.50 7.17 6.18
N GLY A 335 3.88 7.99 5.33
CA GLY A 335 4.33 9.37 5.11
C GLY A 335 4.34 10.20 6.39
N ARG A 336 3.32 10.06 7.23
CA ARG A 336 3.31 10.71 8.55
C ARG A 336 4.38 10.13 9.49
N LEU A 337 4.53 8.81 9.53
CA LEU A 337 5.52 8.13 10.38
C LEU A 337 6.96 8.57 10.05
N LEU A 338 7.27 8.73 8.76
CA LEU A 338 8.59 9.15 8.27
C LEU A 338 8.79 10.69 8.31
N GLY A 339 7.81 11.44 8.84
CA GLY A 339 7.90 12.89 8.92
C GLY A 339 7.64 13.62 7.60
N LEU A 340 7.24 12.94 6.53
CA LEU A 340 6.99 13.54 5.22
C LEU A 340 5.66 14.29 5.13
N GLY A 341 4.82 14.24 6.16
CA GLY A 341 3.48 14.86 6.16
C GLY A 341 3.46 16.39 5.97
N PHE A 342 4.56 17.09 6.29
CA PHE A 342 4.68 18.54 6.03
C PHE A 342 5.09 18.85 4.57
N LEU A 343 5.73 17.89 3.89
CA LEU A 343 6.08 17.98 2.47
C LEU A 343 4.91 17.55 1.58
N VAL A 344 4.25 16.45 1.98
CA VAL A 344 3.09 15.88 1.31
C VAL A 344 1.97 15.72 2.33
N PRO A 345 1.02 16.67 2.41
CA PRO A 345 -0.16 16.48 3.23
C PRO A 345 -1.01 15.31 2.70
N SER A 346 -1.83 14.69 3.56
CA SER A 346 -2.68 13.56 3.16
C SER A 346 -3.62 13.89 2.00
N THR A 347 -4.05 15.14 1.86
CA THR A 347 -4.85 15.63 0.72
C THR A 347 -4.12 15.59 -0.63
N ASN A 348 -2.80 15.44 -0.59
CA ASN A 348 -1.92 15.32 -1.76
C ASN A 348 -1.44 13.87 -1.98
N VAL A 349 -2.00 12.91 -1.24
CA VAL A 349 -1.76 11.49 -1.47
C VAL A 349 -2.92 10.91 -2.28
N PHE A 350 -2.61 10.38 -3.46
CA PHE A 350 -3.52 9.62 -4.31
C PHE A 350 -3.01 8.19 -4.40
N ALA A 351 -3.74 7.27 -3.79
CA ALA A 351 -3.36 5.86 -3.81
C ALA A 351 -4.60 4.98 -3.96
N VAL A 352 -4.43 3.64 -3.98
CA VAL A 352 -5.57 2.74 -4.19
C VAL A 352 -6.53 2.85 -3.02
N ARG A 353 -7.81 3.08 -3.33
CA ARG A 353 -8.87 3.31 -2.33
C ARG A 353 -9.76 2.10 -2.18
N PHE A 354 -10.07 1.77 -0.93
CA PHE A 354 -10.93 0.67 -0.55
C PHE A 354 -12.11 1.16 0.29
N ALA A 355 -13.24 0.48 0.15
CA ALA A 355 -14.44 0.74 0.91
C ALA A 355 -14.36 0.11 2.31
N PHE A 356 -15.03 0.76 3.27
CA PHE A 356 -15.26 0.24 4.61
C PHE A 356 -16.76 0.01 4.81
N ASP A 357 -17.14 -1.19 5.25
CA ASP A 357 -18.51 -1.58 5.52
C ASP A 357 -18.71 -1.66 7.04
N GLY A 358 -19.57 -0.81 7.60
CA GLY A 358 -19.78 -0.74 9.05
C GLY A 358 -18.52 -0.38 9.85
N GLY A 359 -17.58 0.35 9.25
CA GLY A 359 -16.30 0.71 9.85
C GLY A 359 -15.18 -0.33 9.71
N ALA A 360 -15.46 -1.49 9.10
CA ALA A 360 -14.49 -2.54 8.83
C ALA A 360 -14.09 -2.56 7.34
N PHE A 361 -12.83 -2.79 7.05
CA PHE A 361 -12.28 -2.86 5.71
C PHE A 361 -12.92 -4.01 4.91
N SER A 362 -13.46 -3.69 3.75
CA SER A 362 -14.25 -4.63 2.94
C SER A 362 -13.44 -5.39 1.88
N GLY A 363 -12.22 -4.95 1.58
CA GLY A 363 -11.43 -5.47 0.46
C GLY A 363 -11.95 -5.06 -0.93
N ARG A 364 -13.02 -4.26 -1.01
CA ARG A 364 -13.59 -3.78 -2.26
C ARG A 364 -13.00 -2.43 -2.63
N LEU A 365 -12.60 -2.27 -3.88
CA LEU A 365 -12.18 -0.98 -4.42
C LEU A 365 -13.33 0.03 -4.36
N VAL A 366 -13.00 1.30 -4.12
CA VAL A 366 -13.97 2.40 -4.22
C VAL A 366 -14.38 2.56 -5.69
N ALA A 367 -15.69 2.60 -5.94
CA ALA A 367 -16.23 2.81 -7.28
C ALA A 367 -15.88 4.21 -7.81
N ASP A 368 -15.82 4.35 -9.15
CA ASP A 368 -15.54 5.61 -9.85
C ASP A 368 -14.22 6.31 -9.48
N TYR A 369 -13.30 5.57 -8.87
CA TYR A 369 -11.94 6.01 -8.59
C TYR A 369 -10.93 5.11 -9.33
N PRO A 370 -9.91 5.67 -10.01
CA PRO A 370 -8.96 4.86 -10.74
C PRO A 370 -8.12 4.00 -9.80
N ILE A 371 -7.86 2.76 -10.19
CA ILE A 371 -6.76 1.99 -9.62
C ILE A 371 -5.47 2.71 -9.99
N THR A 372 -4.75 3.28 -9.01
CA THR A 372 -3.57 4.15 -9.22
C THR A 372 -2.31 3.36 -9.58
N TRP A 373 -2.40 2.60 -10.67
CA TRP A 373 -1.32 1.83 -11.28
C TRP A 373 -1.35 2.02 -12.80
N GLY A 374 -0.19 2.21 -13.43
CA GLY A 374 -0.06 2.44 -14.87
C GLY A 374 -0.97 3.59 -15.35
N PRO A 375 -1.91 3.34 -16.28
CA PRO A 375 -2.83 4.35 -16.80
C PRO A 375 -3.64 5.09 -15.72
N GLY A 376 -3.91 4.44 -14.59
CA GLY A 376 -4.65 5.08 -13.50
C GLY A 376 -3.84 6.15 -12.76
N LYS A 377 -2.51 6.04 -12.71
CA LYS A 377 -1.65 7.13 -12.19
C LYS A 377 -1.72 8.35 -13.12
N ALA A 378 -1.62 8.13 -14.43
CA ALA A 378 -1.81 9.19 -15.42
C ALA A 378 -3.21 9.81 -15.35
N ALA A 379 -4.25 9.01 -15.09
CA ALA A 379 -5.62 9.52 -14.93
C ALA A 379 -5.75 10.48 -13.74
N ILE A 380 -5.03 10.25 -12.63
CA ILE A 380 -4.97 11.23 -11.52
C ILE A 380 -4.33 12.53 -11.99
N VAL A 381 -3.19 12.46 -12.70
CA VAL A 381 -2.55 13.66 -13.24
C VAL A 381 -3.51 14.42 -14.17
N GLU A 382 -4.09 13.72 -15.13
CA GLU A 382 -4.87 14.31 -16.21
C GLU A 382 -6.22 14.85 -15.76
N LYS A 383 -6.95 14.10 -14.93
CA LYS A 383 -8.33 14.41 -14.56
C LYS A 383 -8.45 15.15 -13.23
N VAL A 384 -7.45 15.08 -12.36
CA VAL A 384 -7.51 15.67 -11.01
C VAL A 384 -6.50 16.80 -10.85
N LEU A 385 -5.23 16.56 -11.18
CA LEU A 385 -4.17 17.53 -10.90
C LEU A 385 -4.12 18.64 -11.95
N LYS A 386 -4.02 18.33 -13.24
CA LYS A 386 -3.94 19.36 -14.31
C LYS A 386 -5.04 20.43 -14.20
N PRO A 387 -6.32 20.10 -13.96
CA PRO A 387 -7.36 21.11 -13.79
C PRO A 387 -7.10 22.07 -12.61
N ARG A 388 -6.46 21.61 -11.53
CA ARG A 388 -6.08 22.46 -10.38
C ARG A 388 -4.95 23.44 -10.70
N TYR A 389 -4.11 23.10 -11.69
CA TYR A 389 -2.92 23.85 -12.07
C TYR A 389 -3.06 24.52 -13.44
N ARG A 390 -4.25 25.08 -13.73
CA ARG A 390 -4.54 25.81 -14.97
C ARG A 390 -4.25 25.00 -16.24
N ASN A 391 -4.57 23.70 -16.17
CA ASN A 391 -4.32 22.72 -17.22
C ASN A 391 -2.84 22.57 -17.62
N LYS A 392 -1.91 22.96 -16.75
CA LYS A 392 -0.47 22.72 -16.95
C LYS A 392 -0.11 21.31 -16.52
N ALA A 393 0.82 20.70 -17.26
CA ALA A 393 1.43 19.41 -16.94
C ALA A 393 2.35 19.51 -15.71
N PRO A 394 2.63 18.38 -15.02
CA PRO A 394 3.58 18.39 -13.91
C PRO A 394 4.96 18.79 -14.44
N VAL A 395 5.71 19.45 -13.58
CA VAL A 395 7.08 19.92 -13.88
C VAL A 395 8.14 18.96 -13.33
N TYR A 396 7.72 17.95 -12.57
CA TYR A 396 8.58 16.92 -12.03
C TYR A 396 7.78 15.64 -11.85
N ALA A 397 8.32 14.50 -12.29
CA ALA A 397 7.81 13.20 -11.91
C ALA A 397 8.94 12.24 -11.50
N SER A 398 8.70 11.41 -10.48
CA SER A 398 9.60 10.32 -10.14
C SER A 398 8.90 8.97 -9.98
N GLY A 399 9.57 7.91 -10.43
CA GLY A 399 9.04 6.55 -10.51
C GLY A 399 10.15 5.52 -10.72
N ASP A 400 9.80 4.24 -10.71
CA ASP A 400 10.79 3.16 -10.73
C ASP A 400 10.34 1.89 -11.48
N SER A 401 9.08 1.83 -11.90
CA SER A 401 8.47 0.63 -12.46
C SER A 401 7.53 0.91 -13.62
N ASP A 402 6.99 -0.16 -14.21
CA ASP A 402 6.02 -0.06 -15.30
C ASP A 402 4.74 0.68 -14.88
N GLY A 403 4.39 0.54 -13.59
CA GLY A 403 3.28 1.24 -13.00
C GLY A 403 3.38 2.77 -13.05
N ASP A 404 4.55 3.32 -13.36
CA ASP A 404 4.83 4.76 -13.39
C ASP A 404 4.95 5.33 -14.79
N CYS A 405 5.15 4.50 -15.82
CA CYS A 405 5.48 4.97 -17.17
C CYS A 405 4.48 5.99 -17.70
N ASP A 406 3.17 5.72 -17.57
CA ASP A 406 2.13 6.61 -18.05
C ASP A 406 2.11 7.93 -17.26
N MET A 407 2.42 7.92 -15.95
CA MET A 407 2.57 9.13 -15.13
C MET A 407 3.82 9.92 -15.53
N LEU A 408 4.97 9.26 -15.66
CA LEU A 408 6.24 9.88 -16.07
C LEU A 408 6.10 10.55 -17.44
N ALA A 409 5.36 9.94 -18.36
CA ALA A 409 5.08 10.48 -19.70
C ALA A 409 4.25 11.77 -19.70
N THR A 410 3.63 12.16 -18.58
CA THR A 410 2.83 13.39 -18.49
C THR A 410 3.66 14.66 -18.31
N VAL A 411 4.92 14.56 -17.89
CA VAL A 411 5.78 15.72 -17.58
C VAL A 411 6.06 16.56 -18.82
N ARG A 412 6.02 17.89 -18.69
CA ARG A 412 6.43 18.82 -19.76
C ARG A 412 7.27 19.95 -19.21
N ASP A 413 8.27 20.34 -19.99
CA ASP A 413 9.24 21.39 -19.65
C ASP A 413 9.92 21.14 -18.28
N GLY A 414 10.03 19.88 -17.87
CA GLY A 414 10.31 19.51 -16.48
C GLY A 414 11.40 18.46 -16.32
N ILE A 415 11.40 17.79 -15.18
CA ILE A 415 12.30 16.68 -14.88
C ILE A 415 11.52 15.36 -14.80
N VAL A 416 12.02 14.32 -15.46
CA VAL A 416 11.62 12.94 -15.24
C VAL A 416 12.76 12.22 -14.52
N HIS A 417 12.52 11.74 -13.29
CA HIS A 417 13.54 11.17 -12.41
C HIS A 417 13.25 9.70 -12.09
N VAL A 418 14.08 8.79 -12.62
CA VAL A 418 13.83 7.35 -12.50
C VAL A 418 14.88 6.63 -11.65
N ASN A 419 14.41 5.80 -10.72
CA ASN A 419 15.27 4.94 -9.91
C ASN A 419 15.62 3.67 -10.69
N ASN A 420 16.91 3.43 -10.92
CA ASN A 420 17.43 2.30 -11.67
C ASN A 420 17.36 1.01 -10.82
N ARG A 421 16.26 0.27 -10.93
CA ARG A 421 16.08 -0.99 -10.19
C ARG A 421 16.70 -2.22 -10.84
N LEU A 422 17.38 -2.05 -11.98
CA LEU A 422 17.82 -3.13 -12.87
C LEU A 422 16.65 -3.97 -13.39
N LYS A 423 15.59 -3.29 -13.85
CA LYS A 423 14.39 -3.93 -14.42
C LYS A 423 14.71 -4.53 -15.79
N ASP A 424 13.97 -5.57 -16.18
CA ASP A 424 14.20 -6.29 -17.44
C ASP A 424 13.93 -5.41 -18.67
N ALA A 425 14.58 -5.69 -19.80
CA ALA A 425 14.45 -4.94 -21.06
C ALA A 425 13.01 -4.89 -21.61
N SER A 426 12.15 -5.86 -21.26
CA SER A 426 10.74 -5.90 -21.69
C SER A 426 9.82 -4.91 -20.96
N THR A 427 10.30 -4.28 -19.88
CA THR A 427 9.55 -3.35 -19.03
C THR A 427 9.50 -1.96 -19.68
N CYS A 428 8.39 -1.22 -19.59
CA CYS A 428 8.31 0.13 -20.15
C CYS A 428 9.23 1.12 -19.44
N ILE A 429 9.56 0.90 -18.16
CA ILE A 429 10.46 1.79 -17.41
C ILE A 429 11.85 1.86 -18.04
N GLN A 430 12.25 0.83 -18.79
CA GLN A 430 13.51 0.85 -19.55
C GLN A 430 13.60 1.95 -20.57
N ALA A 431 12.48 2.29 -21.23
CA ALA A 431 12.46 3.41 -22.16
C ALA A 431 12.87 4.71 -21.47
N PHE A 432 12.52 4.89 -20.18
CA PHE A 432 12.94 6.04 -19.40
C PHE A 432 14.40 5.98 -18.99
N TYR A 433 14.95 4.79 -18.69
CA TYR A 433 16.39 4.66 -18.48
C TYR A 433 17.18 5.02 -19.76
N GLU A 434 16.69 4.57 -20.92
CA GLU A 434 17.28 4.91 -22.22
C GLU A 434 17.16 6.40 -22.55
N LEU A 435 16.02 7.04 -22.23
CA LEU A 435 15.84 8.49 -22.37
C LEU A 435 16.82 9.27 -21.48
N SER A 436 17.01 8.85 -20.23
CA SER A 436 18.02 9.43 -19.33
C SER A 436 19.41 9.35 -19.92
N CYS A 437 19.78 8.21 -20.50
CA CYS A 437 21.08 8.05 -21.14
C CYS A 437 21.17 8.86 -22.45
N ARG A 438 20.15 8.84 -23.31
CA ARG A 438 20.12 9.57 -24.59
C ARG A 438 20.19 11.09 -24.43
N PHE A 439 19.51 11.63 -23.42
CA PHE A 439 19.42 13.07 -23.18
C PHE A 439 20.31 13.54 -22.02
N PHE A 440 21.36 12.79 -21.69
CA PHE A 440 22.39 13.26 -20.77
C PHE A 440 22.98 14.60 -21.28
N LEU A 441 23.05 15.60 -20.40
CA LEU A 441 23.44 17.00 -20.71
C LEU A 441 22.57 17.72 -21.78
N ALA A 442 21.41 17.17 -22.14
CA ALA A 442 20.51 17.74 -23.13
C ALA A 442 19.06 17.79 -22.61
N GLN A 443 18.21 18.47 -23.36
CA GLN A 443 16.76 18.40 -23.20
C GLN A 443 16.17 17.61 -24.36
N GLU A 444 15.12 16.84 -24.09
CA GLU A 444 14.34 16.22 -25.16
C GLU A 444 13.61 17.28 -25.96
N PRO A 445 13.79 17.38 -27.29
CA PRO A 445 13.16 18.44 -28.08
C PRO A 445 11.63 18.46 -28.02
N ALA A 446 11.00 17.29 -27.98
CA ALA A 446 9.54 17.15 -28.07
C ALA A 446 8.82 17.58 -26.79
N THR A 447 9.35 17.23 -25.62
CA THR A 447 8.74 17.48 -24.31
C THR A 447 9.40 18.63 -23.56
N LYS A 448 10.61 19.02 -23.99
CA LYS A 448 11.55 19.89 -23.28
C LYS A 448 11.95 19.38 -21.90
N ASN A 449 11.79 18.08 -21.65
CA ASN A 449 12.15 17.46 -20.40
C ASN A 449 13.66 17.22 -20.30
N LYS A 450 14.17 17.30 -19.07
CA LYS A 450 15.45 16.69 -18.67
C LYS A 450 15.15 15.36 -17.98
N TYR A 451 16.05 14.41 -18.12
CA TYR A 451 15.89 13.06 -17.59
C TYR A 451 17.02 12.74 -16.62
N LEU A 452 16.67 12.20 -15.45
CA LEU A 452 17.61 11.82 -14.40
C LEU A 452 17.54 10.31 -14.19
N LEU A 453 18.69 9.66 -14.15
CA LEU A 453 18.83 8.26 -13.78
C LEU A 453 19.53 8.18 -12.41
N GLN A 454 18.91 7.48 -11.47
CA GLN A 454 19.43 7.35 -10.11
C GLN A 454 19.69 5.88 -9.76
N GLY A 455 20.95 5.58 -9.49
CA GLY A 455 21.41 4.26 -9.08
C GLY A 455 21.12 3.97 -7.61
N GLN A 456 21.06 2.69 -7.28
CA GLN A 456 20.91 2.22 -5.91
C GLN A 456 21.81 1.03 -5.62
N ASP A 457 22.24 0.92 -4.38
CA ASP A 457 22.83 -0.29 -3.84
C ASP A 457 21.72 -1.19 -3.30
N LYS A 458 21.52 -2.34 -3.92
CA LYS A 458 20.45 -3.27 -3.53
C LYS A 458 20.75 -4.06 -2.25
N ALA A 459 22.02 -4.19 -1.86
CA ALA A 459 22.42 -4.85 -0.62
C ALA A 459 22.23 -3.92 0.59
N LEU A 460 22.49 -2.63 0.43
CA LEU A 460 22.30 -1.61 1.47
C LEU A 460 20.90 -0.99 1.47
N GLY A 461 20.23 -1.00 0.32
CA GLY A 461 18.96 -0.33 0.08
C GLY A 461 19.07 1.19 0.06
N SER A 462 20.20 1.74 -0.39
CA SER A 462 20.41 3.19 -0.46
C SER A 462 20.58 3.62 -1.90
N TRP A 463 20.36 4.91 -2.16
CA TRP A 463 20.92 5.53 -3.36
C TRP A 463 22.45 5.51 -3.30
N ILE A 464 23.06 5.60 -4.47
CA ILE A 464 24.51 5.72 -4.63
C ILE A 464 24.81 6.83 -5.65
N PRO A 465 25.98 7.49 -5.56
CA PRO A 465 26.36 8.63 -6.41
C PRO A 465 26.71 8.18 -7.84
N SER A 466 25.76 7.55 -8.50
CA SER A 466 25.84 6.98 -9.84
C SER A 466 24.43 6.83 -10.39
N GLY A 467 24.25 6.87 -11.71
CA GLY A 467 23.00 6.40 -12.33
C GLY A 467 22.95 4.88 -12.46
N PHE A 468 24.05 4.18 -12.16
CA PHE A 468 24.15 2.72 -12.24
C PHE A 468 23.92 2.13 -10.85
N SER A 469 23.37 0.93 -10.80
CA SER A 469 23.02 0.24 -9.55
C SER A 469 23.94 -0.94 -9.29
N THR A 470 24.14 -1.26 -8.02
CA THR A 470 24.90 -2.43 -7.58
C THR A 470 23.94 -3.48 -6.99
N LYS A 471 24.22 -4.77 -7.24
CA LYS A 471 23.51 -5.87 -6.55
C LYS A 471 24.22 -6.29 -5.27
N ASP A 472 25.52 -6.05 -5.21
CA ASP A 472 26.50 -6.62 -4.28
C ASP A 472 27.35 -5.52 -3.60
N GLY A 473 27.03 -4.25 -3.83
CA GLY A 473 27.83 -3.11 -3.36
C GLY A 473 29.15 -2.87 -4.10
N VAL A 474 29.45 -3.64 -5.14
CA VAL A 474 30.73 -3.58 -5.84
C VAL A 474 30.55 -3.38 -7.35
N SER A 475 29.66 -4.15 -7.96
CA SER A 475 29.52 -4.26 -9.41
C SER A 475 28.42 -3.33 -9.93
N TYR A 476 28.81 -2.19 -10.49
CA TYR A 476 27.90 -1.24 -11.13
C TYR A 476 27.33 -1.79 -12.44
N LYS A 477 26.00 -1.83 -12.54
CA LYS A 477 25.25 -2.27 -13.71
C LYS A 477 24.18 -1.24 -14.06
N SER A 478 23.90 -1.10 -15.34
CA SER A 478 22.68 -0.47 -15.81
C SER A 478 22.03 -1.41 -16.80
N SER A 479 20.70 -1.47 -16.77
CA SER A 479 19.93 -2.30 -17.67
C SER A 479 19.53 -1.58 -18.96
N ALA A 480 19.81 -0.26 -19.07
CA ALA A 480 19.74 0.48 -20.33
C ALA A 480 20.89 0.05 -21.26
N ALA A 481 20.60 -0.11 -22.55
CA ALA A 481 21.59 -0.44 -23.55
C ALA A 481 22.74 0.58 -23.50
N ALA A 482 23.99 0.08 -23.48
CA ALA A 482 25.19 0.89 -23.40
C ALA A 482 25.42 1.69 -24.69
N ASN A 483 24.56 2.66 -24.99
CA ASN A 483 24.95 3.78 -25.82
C ASN A 483 26.02 4.59 -25.05
N ASN A 484 27.00 5.16 -25.75
CA ASN A 484 28.16 5.82 -25.12
C ASN A 484 27.79 6.90 -24.08
N ALA A 485 26.59 7.49 -24.17
CA ALA A 485 26.08 8.47 -23.21
C ALA A 485 25.68 7.86 -21.85
N CYS A 486 25.28 6.59 -21.81
CA CYS A 486 24.95 5.92 -20.54
C CYS A 486 26.19 5.69 -19.67
N ALA A 487 27.37 5.48 -20.27
CA ALA A 487 28.63 5.34 -19.53
C ALA A 487 28.96 6.59 -18.69
N ALA A 488 28.51 7.77 -19.12
CA ALA A 488 28.70 9.01 -18.37
C ALA A 488 28.02 8.96 -16.99
N TYR A 489 26.92 8.23 -16.81
CA TYR A 489 26.26 8.07 -15.52
C TYR A 489 26.99 7.16 -14.53
N LYS A 490 27.97 6.36 -14.98
CA LYS A 490 28.59 5.32 -14.15
C LYS A 490 29.48 5.90 -13.05
N PHE A 491 30.26 6.92 -13.38
CA PHE A 491 31.22 7.57 -12.47
C PHE A 491 31.09 9.08 -12.61
N LEU A 492 30.06 9.65 -11.98
CA LEU A 492 29.86 11.08 -11.93
C LEU A 492 30.54 11.58 -10.65
N GLN A 493 31.77 12.08 -10.80
CA GLN A 493 32.37 12.99 -9.84
C GLN A 493 31.79 14.38 -10.01
#